data_AF-A0A1M6CJQ2-F1
#
_entry.id   AF-A0A1M6CJQ2-F1
#
_cell.length_a   1.000
_cell.length_b   1.000
_cell.length_c   1.000
_cell.angle_alpha   90.00
_cell.angle_beta   90.00
_cell.angle_gamma   90.00
#
_symmetry.space_group_name_H-M   'P 1'
#
loop_
_entity.id
_entity.type
_entity.pdbx_description
1 polymer ?
#
loop_
_entity_poly.entity_id
_entity_poly.type
_entity_poly.pdbx_seq_one_letter_code
_entity_poly.pdbx_strand_id
1 'polypeptide(L)'
;MKKILATAAALSLMLIACGDESSSTGPDHQSTGDISSVTESSSSIGTGESSSSVLDSLRNVNMKFKGCYESSYNQSALLKEGETDEMPKAYLYENGGKYQLMIPKVYDYCGFEKVMMDVGRSGDTLTLDVKAMIPTACMCTSDHWFDIDASDADINFFALKLYNKKMQVYEVVPGPAPEDPPLSSGIESSSSGAESSSSFALPVESSSSVSAKSSSSVAKVADKHQFVTDANAQCLANGVVDDPLVDGNLDVVPVDTVRVREENLPPVALRYVGTERTGFTLENLSLTCGAELDTLDVDVSGDTVYVKAKFDNTNAQRCICNSKVDFAVENNPAYGHATVLVFDNVAGSNPNTMEIVDMSVVTVEEITGHRLAKDIKLECKNDRQTANAPALAGNSLVMDPIDTTSTKVAVAGRRVGDDGFDTIVIPEVMMPCAIVFESFDVYADNGTLYVKPKVDPDSPITNCICPTRVSFKVEQNEAFSNANYLVFDREEPMPLVNSVPFDASVLKD
;
A
#
# COMPACT_ATOMS: atom_id res chain seq x y z
N MET A 1 -5.18 14.83 50.79
CA MET A 1 -6.52 15.39 50.47
C MET A 1 -6.78 15.16 48.98
N LYS A 2 -7.63 14.19 48.63
CA LYS A 2 -7.95 13.84 47.23
C LYS A 2 -9.12 14.72 46.78
N LYS A 3 -8.95 15.48 45.70
CA LYS A 3 -10.01 16.28 45.07
C LYS A 3 -10.57 15.48 43.89
N ILE A 4 -11.86 15.19 43.95
CA ILE A 4 -12.65 14.60 42.86
C ILE A 4 -13.26 15.79 42.10
N LEU A 5 -13.00 15.88 40.80
CA LEU A 5 -13.64 16.81 39.88
C LEU A 5 -14.69 16.02 39.10
N ALA A 6 -15.96 16.36 39.31
CA ALA A 6 -17.08 15.88 38.52
C ALA A 6 -17.50 17.00 37.55
N THR A 7 -17.41 16.74 36.25
CA THR A 7 -17.84 17.64 35.18
C THR A 7 -19.19 17.15 34.68
N ALA A 8 -20.24 17.93 34.92
CA ALA A 8 -21.58 17.69 34.40
C ALA A 8 -21.70 18.27 32.99
N ALA A 9 -22.00 17.43 32.00
CA ALA A 9 -22.37 17.88 30.66
C ALA A 9 -23.90 18.11 30.61
N ALA A 10 -24.31 19.35 30.38
CA ALA A 10 -25.70 19.72 30.17
C ALA A 10 -26.04 19.56 28.67
N LEU A 11 -26.95 18.64 28.37
CA LEU A 11 -27.47 18.40 27.02
C LEU A 11 -28.73 19.27 26.82
N SER A 12 -28.65 20.30 25.98
CA SER A 12 -29.80 21.12 25.60
C SER A 12 -30.50 20.51 24.38
N LEU A 13 -31.72 20.00 24.57
CA LEU A 13 -32.65 19.68 23.48
C LEU A 13 -33.27 20.97 22.94
N MET A 14 -33.05 21.26 21.64
CA MET A 14 -33.92 22.17 20.89
C MET A 14 -34.97 21.36 20.12
N LEU A 15 -36.24 21.59 20.47
CA LEU A 15 -37.41 21.21 19.68
C LEU A 15 -37.74 22.39 18.75
N ILE A 16 -37.78 22.18 17.43
CA ILE A 16 -38.39 23.12 16.48
C ILE A 16 -39.51 22.40 15.73
N ALA A 17 -40.67 23.05 15.81
CA ALA A 17 -41.97 22.61 15.34
C ALA A 17 -42.16 22.84 13.83
N CYS A 18 -43.08 22.04 13.27
CA CYS A 18 -43.58 22.09 11.89
C CYS A 18 -44.19 23.45 11.52
N GLY A 19 -43.94 23.88 10.27
CA GLY A 19 -44.65 24.96 9.59
C GLY A 19 -44.94 24.53 8.16
N ASP A 20 -46.18 24.08 7.95
CA ASP A 20 -46.85 23.75 6.70
C ASP A 20 -47.35 25.04 6.04
N GLU A 21 -47.09 25.28 4.74
CA GLU A 21 -48.02 25.97 3.83
C GLU A 21 -47.76 25.59 2.35
N SER A 22 -48.80 25.04 1.73
CA SER A 22 -48.96 24.70 0.32
C SER A 22 -49.31 25.92 -0.57
N SER A 23 -48.99 25.85 -1.88
CA SER A 23 -49.85 26.25 -3.05
C SER A 23 -48.99 26.32 -4.33
N SER A 24 -49.18 25.46 -5.35
CA SER A 24 -50.16 25.52 -6.46
C SER A 24 -49.92 26.63 -7.50
N THR A 25 -49.53 26.24 -8.72
CA THR A 25 -50.21 26.50 -10.03
C THR A 25 -49.33 26.04 -11.20
N GLY A 26 -49.85 25.19 -12.10
CA GLY A 26 -49.32 25.01 -13.47
C GLY A 26 -49.90 26.08 -14.43
N PRO A 27 -50.00 25.86 -15.77
CA PRO A 27 -49.40 24.82 -16.61
C PRO A 27 -48.79 25.36 -17.95
N ASP A 28 -48.38 24.42 -18.80
CA ASP A 28 -48.29 24.46 -20.28
C ASP A 28 -47.24 25.33 -21.00
N HIS A 29 -46.37 24.67 -21.78
CA HIS A 29 -46.41 24.85 -23.25
C HIS A 29 -45.65 23.76 -24.02
N GLN A 30 -46.33 23.22 -25.04
CA GLN A 30 -45.79 22.45 -26.15
C GLN A 30 -44.73 23.23 -26.94
N SER A 31 -43.69 22.56 -27.42
CA SER A 31 -43.20 22.80 -28.79
C SER A 31 -42.42 21.59 -29.32
N THR A 32 -43.03 20.94 -30.30
CA THR A 32 -42.47 19.94 -31.21
C THR A 32 -41.61 20.67 -32.25
N GLY A 33 -40.40 20.18 -32.51
CA GLY A 33 -39.53 20.75 -33.55
C GLY A 33 -38.35 19.85 -33.85
N ASP A 34 -38.54 18.97 -34.83
CA ASP A 34 -37.46 18.33 -35.59
C ASP A 34 -36.54 19.40 -36.21
N ILE A 35 -35.25 19.07 -36.39
CA ILE A 35 -34.54 19.08 -37.69
C ILE A 35 -33.10 18.55 -37.49
N SER A 36 -32.77 17.70 -38.44
CA SER A 36 -31.52 17.00 -38.74
C SER A 36 -30.32 17.89 -39.11
N SER A 37 -29.13 17.37 -38.78
CA SER A 37 -27.91 17.25 -39.62
C SER A 37 -27.10 18.48 -40.06
N VAL A 38 -25.78 18.22 -40.15
CA VAL A 38 -24.75 18.83 -41.03
C VAL A 38 -23.71 19.74 -40.35
N THR A 39 -22.57 19.10 -40.07
CA THR A 39 -21.21 19.43 -40.55
C THR A 39 -20.43 20.64 -40.02
N GLU A 40 -19.22 20.29 -39.58
CA GLU A 40 -17.97 21.02 -39.41
C GLU A 40 -17.88 22.43 -40.01
N SER A 41 -17.37 23.37 -39.20
CA SER A 41 -16.40 24.38 -39.63
C SER A 41 -15.67 24.95 -38.43
N SER A 42 -14.35 24.85 -38.51
CA SER A 42 -13.34 25.45 -37.67
C SER A 42 -13.33 26.97 -37.78
N SER A 43 -13.15 27.65 -36.65
CA SER A 43 -12.51 28.98 -36.61
C SER A 43 -11.90 29.25 -35.23
N SER A 44 -10.67 29.74 -35.29
CA SER A 44 -9.75 30.10 -34.23
C SER A 44 -10.04 31.51 -33.66
N ILE A 45 -9.49 31.80 -32.47
CA ILE A 45 -9.26 33.07 -31.72
C ILE A 45 -9.66 32.80 -30.25
N GLY A 46 -8.87 32.96 -29.19
CA GLY A 46 -7.50 33.39 -28.96
C GLY A 46 -7.24 33.43 -27.44
N THR A 47 -5.97 33.25 -27.04
CA THR A 47 -5.30 33.71 -25.81
C THR A 47 -6.00 33.58 -24.45
N GLY A 48 -5.50 32.63 -23.65
CA GLY A 48 -5.59 32.62 -22.19
C GLY A 48 -4.64 31.56 -21.63
N GLU A 49 -3.44 31.97 -21.21
CA GLU A 49 -2.50 31.12 -20.45
C GLU A 49 -3.18 30.67 -19.16
N SER A 50 -3.57 29.40 -19.12
CA SER A 50 -3.82 28.66 -17.88
C SER A 50 -3.15 27.30 -18.04
N SER A 51 -2.36 26.94 -17.04
CA SER A 51 -1.52 25.75 -16.95
C SER A 51 -2.32 24.47 -17.24
N SER A 52 -2.13 23.96 -18.46
CA SER A 52 -2.63 22.69 -18.95
C SER A 52 -1.73 21.55 -18.47
N SER A 53 -2.09 20.88 -17.37
CA SER A 53 -1.43 19.66 -16.90
C SER A 53 -2.21 18.36 -17.24
N VAL A 54 -3.28 18.45 -18.03
CA VAL A 54 -4.22 17.32 -18.22
C VAL A 54 -4.05 16.61 -19.58
N LEU A 55 -3.20 17.11 -20.49
CA LEU A 55 -3.01 16.52 -21.83
C LEU A 55 -1.75 15.65 -22.00
N ASP A 56 -0.93 15.47 -20.96
CA ASP A 56 0.34 14.74 -21.08
C ASP A 56 0.24 13.23 -20.83
N SER A 57 -0.90 12.71 -20.37
CA SER A 57 -1.06 11.28 -20.00
C SER A 57 -1.18 10.28 -21.17
N LEU A 58 -0.88 10.68 -22.41
CA LEU A 58 -0.95 9.78 -23.58
C LEU A 58 0.37 9.67 -24.37
N ARG A 59 1.51 10.08 -23.78
CA ARG A 59 2.81 9.88 -24.42
C ARG A 59 3.17 8.40 -24.44
N ASN A 60 3.41 7.85 -25.62
CA ASN A 60 3.80 6.46 -25.80
C ASN A 60 5.32 6.33 -25.68
N VAL A 61 5.81 5.96 -24.50
CA VAL A 61 7.20 5.49 -24.35
C VAL A 61 7.26 4.00 -24.68
N ASN A 62 8.22 3.62 -25.53
CA ASN A 62 8.48 2.24 -25.87
C ASN A 62 9.71 1.74 -25.12
N MET A 63 9.57 0.61 -24.40
CA MET A 63 10.66 -0.03 -23.68
C MET A 63 11.14 -1.27 -24.44
N LYS A 64 12.46 -1.42 -24.58
CA LYS A 64 13.12 -2.54 -25.24
C LYS A 64 14.18 -3.12 -24.32
N PHE A 65 14.34 -4.44 -24.40
CA PHE A 65 15.36 -5.17 -23.66
C PHE A 65 16.44 -5.58 -24.64
N LYS A 66 17.71 -5.32 -24.29
CA LYS A 66 18.84 -5.77 -25.08
C LYS A 66 19.73 -6.67 -24.24
N GLY A 67 19.91 -7.89 -24.73
CA GLY A 67 20.68 -8.92 -24.05
C GLY A 67 19.88 -9.61 -22.96
N CYS A 68 20.36 -10.80 -22.61
CA CYS A 68 19.99 -11.52 -21.41
C CYS A 68 21.28 -12.19 -21.00
N TYR A 69 22.08 -11.46 -20.22
CA TYR A 69 23.42 -11.91 -19.84
C TYR A 69 23.21 -13.10 -18.88
N GLU A 70 23.75 -14.28 -19.22
CA GLU A 70 23.52 -15.52 -18.47
C GLU A 70 23.74 -15.25 -16.98
N SER A 71 22.69 -15.50 -16.19
CA SER A 71 22.74 -15.35 -14.75
C SER A 71 23.69 -16.41 -14.22
N SER A 72 24.95 -16.07 -13.97
CA SER A 72 25.57 -16.69 -12.82
C SER A 72 24.82 -16.12 -11.63
N TYR A 73 23.87 -16.90 -11.08
CA TYR A 73 23.08 -16.55 -9.91
C TYR A 73 23.98 -16.06 -8.74
N ASN A 74 25.28 -16.41 -8.78
CA ASN A 74 26.32 -15.95 -7.86
C ASN A 74 26.92 -14.57 -8.17
N GLN A 75 26.79 -14.00 -9.38
CA GLN A 75 27.23 -12.63 -9.68
C GLN A 75 26.13 -11.59 -9.52
N SER A 76 24.85 -11.95 -9.53
CA SER A 76 23.77 -10.98 -9.25
C SER A 76 23.85 -10.45 -7.81
N ALA A 77 24.37 -11.25 -6.87
CA ALA A 77 24.71 -10.82 -5.51
C ALA A 77 26.01 -9.97 -5.44
N LEU A 78 26.76 -9.86 -6.53
CA LEU A 78 28.04 -9.14 -6.64
C LEU A 78 28.02 -7.95 -7.61
N LEU A 79 27.01 -7.83 -8.47
CA LEU A 79 26.49 -6.53 -8.89
C LEU A 79 25.80 -5.90 -7.69
N LYS A 80 26.59 -5.68 -6.64
CA LYS A 80 26.29 -4.69 -5.62
C LYS A 80 25.82 -3.48 -6.39
N GLU A 81 24.68 -2.91 -6.01
CA GLU A 81 24.60 -1.47 -5.86
C GLU A 81 25.77 -1.13 -4.92
N GLY A 82 26.97 -1.07 -5.48
CA GLY A 82 28.16 -0.69 -4.77
C GLY A 82 27.82 0.67 -4.25
N GLU A 83 27.87 0.78 -2.93
CA GLU A 83 27.71 1.96 -2.10
C GLU A 83 28.76 3.02 -2.48
N THR A 84 28.72 3.41 -3.75
CA THR A 84 29.30 4.63 -4.23
C THR A 84 28.22 5.66 -3.97
N ASP A 85 28.56 6.73 -3.27
CA ASP A 85 27.71 7.93 -3.13
C ASP A 85 27.33 8.56 -4.51
N GLU A 86 27.74 7.94 -5.62
CA GLU A 86 27.36 8.30 -6.98
C GLU A 86 25.96 7.77 -7.30
N MET A 87 25.10 8.68 -7.75
CA MET A 87 23.79 8.33 -8.29
C MET A 87 23.94 7.35 -9.45
N PRO A 88 23.01 6.37 -9.60
CA PRO A 88 23.03 5.47 -10.74
C PRO A 88 22.81 6.29 -12.02
N LYS A 89 23.43 5.84 -13.12
CA LYS A 89 23.46 6.61 -14.38
C LYS A 89 22.56 5.98 -15.43
N ALA A 90 21.83 6.82 -16.15
CA ALA A 90 21.14 6.50 -17.39
C ALA A 90 21.83 7.23 -18.55
N TYR A 91 21.97 6.59 -19.69
CA TYR A 91 22.73 7.11 -20.82
C TYR A 91 21.79 7.56 -21.93
N LEU A 92 21.86 8.84 -22.31
CA LEU A 92 21.05 9.41 -23.37
C LEU A 92 21.78 9.34 -24.71
N TYR A 93 21.19 8.61 -25.64
CA TYR A 93 21.71 8.40 -26.99
C TYR A 93 20.81 9.06 -28.04
N GLU A 94 21.42 9.84 -28.94
CA GLU A 94 20.74 10.39 -30.12
C GLU A 94 21.11 9.57 -31.36
N ASN A 95 20.11 9.02 -32.06
CA ASN A 95 20.30 8.28 -33.31
C ASN A 95 19.31 8.71 -34.38
N GLY A 96 19.78 9.51 -35.34
CA GLY A 96 18.95 9.92 -36.48
C GLY A 96 17.72 10.73 -36.05
N GLY A 97 17.87 11.63 -35.08
CA GLY A 97 16.78 12.47 -34.56
C GLY A 97 15.81 11.76 -33.60
N LYS A 98 16.12 10.53 -33.18
CA LYS A 98 15.42 9.83 -32.11
C LYS A 98 16.28 9.79 -30.86
N TYR A 99 15.66 9.98 -29.71
CA TYR A 99 16.33 9.95 -28.41
C TYR A 99 16.00 8.66 -27.68
N GLN A 100 17.02 8.01 -27.16
CA GLN A 100 16.89 6.77 -26.40
C GLN A 100 17.65 6.90 -25.08
N LEU A 101 16.97 6.60 -23.98
CA LEU A 101 17.64 6.40 -22.69
C LEU A 101 17.99 4.93 -22.53
N MET A 102 19.16 4.65 -21.96
CA MET A 102 19.56 3.29 -21.62
C MET A 102 20.02 3.21 -20.17
N ILE A 103 19.48 2.23 -19.45
CA ILE A 103 19.96 1.83 -18.13
C ILE A 103 20.68 0.49 -18.29
N PRO A 104 22.00 0.42 -18.03
CA PRO A 104 22.76 -0.80 -18.23
C PRO A 104 22.52 -1.78 -17.09
N LYS A 105 22.60 -3.08 -17.41
CA LYS A 105 22.70 -4.18 -16.43
C LYS A 105 21.62 -4.18 -15.34
N VAL A 106 20.36 -3.93 -15.71
CA VAL A 106 19.23 -4.04 -14.79
C VAL A 106 18.88 -5.52 -14.62
N TYR A 107 18.77 -5.98 -13.37
CA TYR A 107 18.26 -7.32 -13.06
C TYR A 107 16.73 -7.29 -13.00
N ASP A 108 16.10 -7.82 -14.05
CA ASP A 108 14.64 -7.84 -14.17
C ASP A 108 14.17 -9.03 -15.01
N TYR A 109 12.87 -9.07 -15.31
CA TYR A 109 12.34 -9.99 -16.32
C TYR A 109 13.03 -9.78 -17.67
N CYS A 110 13.25 -10.85 -18.44
CA CYS A 110 13.93 -10.77 -19.74
C CYS A 110 13.17 -9.94 -20.80
N GLY A 111 11.93 -9.58 -20.49
CA GLY A 111 11.06 -8.79 -21.32
C GLY A 111 9.62 -8.87 -20.84
N PHE A 112 8.78 -8.10 -21.53
CA PHE A 112 7.35 -7.99 -21.24
C PHE A 112 6.55 -8.14 -22.55
N GLU A 113 5.43 -8.86 -22.49
CA GLU A 113 4.52 -8.96 -23.64
C GLU A 113 3.73 -7.66 -23.84
N LYS A 114 3.35 -7.04 -22.73
CA LYS A 114 2.62 -5.78 -22.69
C LYS A 114 3.04 -5.00 -21.45
N VAL A 115 3.31 -3.71 -21.64
CA VAL A 115 3.62 -2.79 -20.55
C VAL A 115 2.73 -1.56 -20.69
N MET A 116 2.12 -1.16 -19.57
CA MET A 116 1.41 0.10 -19.44
C MET A 116 2.23 1.02 -18.54
N MET A 117 2.52 2.21 -19.05
CA MET A 117 3.36 3.19 -18.39
C MET A 117 2.66 4.53 -18.35
N ASP A 118 2.74 5.19 -17.20
CA ASP A 118 2.42 6.61 -17.09
C ASP A 118 3.72 7.40 -17.23
N VAL A 119 3.74 8.33 -18.18
CA VAL A 119 4.89 9.18 -18.47
C VAL A 119 4.54 10.58 -18.01
N GLY A 120 5.38 11.13 -17.13
CA GLY A 120 5.21 12.49 -16.63
C GLY A 120 6.53 13.24 -16.67
N ARG A 121 6.48 14.56 -16.85
CA ARG A 121 7.67 15.40 -16.75
C ARG A 121 7.46 16.48 -15.70
N SER A 122 8.48 16.67 -14.85
CA SER A 122 8.53 17.75 -13.88
C SER A 122 9.91 18.41 -13.94
N GLY A 123 9.97 19.61 -14.51
CA GLY A 123 11.24 20.33 -14.70
C GLY A 123 12.23 19.58 -15.59
N ASP A 124 13.40 19.27 -15.02
CA ASP A 124 14.49 18.52 -15.64
C ASP A 124 14.43 17.01 -15.36
N THR A 125 13.32 16.52 -14.81
CA THR A 125 13.10 15.11 -14.50
C THR A 125 12.00 14.52 -15.35
N LEU A 126 12.33 13.47 -16.12
CA LEU A 126 11.34 12.61 -16.76
C LEU A 126 11.01 11.44 -15.84
N THR A 127 9.72 11.23 -15.55
CA THR A 127 9.21 10.18 -14.67
C THR A 127 8.45 9.14 -15.47
N LEU A 128 8.72 7.87 -15.18
CA LEU A 128 8.10 6.72 -15.81
C LEU A 128 7.61 5.75 -14.73
N ASP A 129 6.28 5.59 -14.63
CA ASP A 129 5.64 4.69 -13.67
C ASP A 129 4.96 3.52 -14.39
N VAL A 130 5.50 2.32 -14.20
CA VAL A 130 4.98 1.08 -14.80
C VAL A 130 3.77 0.61 -13.99
N LYS A 131 2.56 0.96 -14.46
CA LYS A 131 1.30 0.64 -13.79
C LYS A 131 0.89 -0.82 -13.90
N ALA A 132 1.19 -1.44 -15.03
CA ALA A 132 0.87 -2.85 -15.26
C ALA A 132 1.86 -3.44 -16.27
N MET A 133 2.25 -4.69 -16.04
CA MET A 133 3.11 -5.43 -16.96
C MET A 133 2.70 -6.91 -16.99
N ILE A 134 2.87 -7.54 -18.15
CA ILE A 134 2.79 -9.00 -18.31
C ILE A 134 4.23 -9.49 -18.48
N PRO A 135 4.90 -9.96 -17.40
CA PRO A 135 6.28 -10.43 -17.45
C PRO A 135 6.41 -11.73 -18.24
N THR A 136 7.53 -11.87 -18.92
CA THR A 136 7.96 -13.16 -19.46
C THR A 136 8.47 -14.06 -18.33
N ALA A 137 8.43 -15.39 -18.52
CA ALA A 137 8.74 -16.37 -17.48
C ALA A 137 10.23 -16.48 -17.09
N CYS A 138 11.09 -15.52 -17.49
CA CYS A 138 12.51 -15.57 -17.19
C CYS A 138 13.00 -14.25 -16.59
N MET A 139 14.03 -14.34 -15.76
CA MET A 139 14.74 -13.20 -15.17
C MET A 139 16.20 -13.25 -15.60
N CYS A 140 16.76 -12.09 -15.95
CA CYS A 140 18.19 -11.95 -16.21
C CYS A 140 18.64 -10.51 -16.07
N THR A 141 19.95 -10.32 -16.08
CA THR A 141 20.53 -8.99 -16.25
C THR A 141 20.41 -8.60 -17.72
N SER A 142 19.82 -7.45 -18.01
CA SER A 142 19.66 -6.92 -19.36
C SER A 142 19.81 -5.40 -19.39
N ASP A 143 20.09 -4.83 -20.56
CA ASP A 143 20.06 -3.38 -20.73
C ASP A 143 18.63 -2.95 -21.07
N HIS A 144 18.11 -1.99 -20.32
CA HIS A 144 16.77 -1.44 -20.52
C HIS A 144 16.87 -0.17 -21.37
N TRP A 145 16.17 -0.16 -22.50
CA TRP A 145 16.15 0.95 -23.45
C TRP A 145 14.76 1.59 -23.49
N PHE A 146 14.69 2.91 -23.48
CA PHE A 146 13.45 3.67 -23.55
C PHE A 146 13.52 4.67 -24.70
N ASP A 147 12.59 4.57 -25.65
CA ASP A 147 12.42 5.59 -26.69
C ASP A 147 11.68 6.78 -26.06
N ILE A 148 12.30 7.96 -26.02
CA ILE A 148 11.72 9.18 -25.44
C ILE A 148 11.51 10.27 -26.49
N ASP A 149 10.59 11.21 -26.22
CA ASP A 149 10.30 12.30 -27.13
C ASP A 149 11.46 13.31 -27.19
N ALA A 150 11.62 13.96 -28.34
CA ALA A 150 12.66 14.96 -28.54
C ALA A 150 12.51 16.18 -27.60
N SER A 151 11.29 16.46 -27.15
CA SER A 151 11.05 17.46 -26.12
C SER A 151 11.67 17.10 -24.78
N ASP A 152 11.93 15.81 -24.53
CA ASP A 152 12.48 15.27 -23.27
C ASP A 152 13.98 14.97 -23.34
N ALA A 153 14.65 15.40 -24.39
CA ALA A 153 16.09 15.21 -24.57
C ALA A 153 16.97 16.10 -23.68
N ASP A 154 16.41 17.11 -23.04
CA ASP A 154 17.11 18.11 -22.21
C ASP A 154 17.03 17.81 -20.70
N ILE A 155 16.54 16.64 -20.32
CA ILE A 155 16.44 16.21 -18.91
C ILE A 155 17.81 15.91 -18.30
N ASN A 156 17.94 16.21 -17.01
CA ASN A 156 19.11 15.85 -16.20
C ASN A 156 18.87 14.58 -15.37
N PHE A 157 17.60 14.27 -15.10
CA PHE A 157 17.21 13.15 -14.25
C PHE A 157 16.16 12.28 -14.92
N PHE A 158 16.26 10.99 -14.66
CA PHE A 158 15.29 10.00 -15.10
C PHE A 158 14.80 9.21 -13.89
N ALA A 159 13.51 9.30 -13.58
CA ALA A 159 12.90 8.60 -12.47
C ALA A 159 12.07 7.42 -12.99
N LEU A 160 12.46 6.20 -12.64
CA LEU A 160 11.80 4.97 -13.08
C LEU A 160 11.21 4.24 -11.88
N LYS A 161 9.91 3.97 -11.94
CA LYS A 161 9.22 3.08 -11.00
C LYS A 161 8.75 1.85 -11.74
N LEU A 162 9.49 0.77 -11.58
CA LEU A 162 9.09 -0.54 -12.07
C LEU A 162 7.91 -1.08 -11.24
N TYR A 163 7.13 -2.01 -11.81
CA TYR A 163 5.94 -2.57 -11.18
C TYR A 163 6.28 -3.16 -9.80
N ASN A 164 5.58 -2.71 -8.76
CA ASN A 164 5.80 -3.08 -7.34
C ASN A 164 7.22 -2.79 -6.80
N LYS A 165 8.03 -1.97 -7.48
CA LYS A 165 9.32 -1.50 -6.98
C LYS A 165 9.25 -0.03 -6.57
N LYS A 166 10.22 0.40 -5.78
CA LYS A 166 10.39 1.82 -5.43
C LYS A 166 10.80 2.62 -6.66
N MET A 167 10.54 3.92 -6.63
CA MET A 167 11.05 4.86 -7.63
C MET A 167 12.57 4.93 -7.50
N GLN A 168 13.30 4.63 -8.57
CA GLN A 168 14.74 4.82 -8.66
C GLN A 168 15.04 6.02 -9.56
N VAL A 169 15.92 6.92 -9.11
CA VAL A 169 16.30 8.14 -9.85
C VAL A 169 17.71 7.95 -10.40
N TYR A 170 17.85 8.18 -11.69
CA TYR A 170 19.11 8.09 -12.42
C TYR A 170 19.55 9.48 -12.87
N GLU A 171 20.85 9.75 -12.78
CA GLU A 171 21.48 10.88 -13.44
C GLU A 171 21.60 10.58 -14.95
N VAL A 172 21.13 11.51 -15.78
CA VAL A 172 21.17 11.36 -17.24
C VAL A 172 22.50 11.88 -17.76
N VAL A 173 23.30 10.98 -18.34
CA VAL A 173 24.60 11.28 -18.93
C VAL A 173 24.48 11.24 -20.46
N PRO A 174 24.89 12.29 -21.18
CA PRO A 174 24.87 12.29 -22.64
C PRO A 174 25.95 11.35 -23.21
N GLY A 175 25.58 10.54 -24.20
CA GLY A 175 26.48 9.64 -24.92
C GLY A 175 26.19 8.15 -24.67
N PRO A 176 26.92 7.24 -25.34
CA PRO A 176 26.78 5.80 -25.12
C PRO A 176 27.31 5.42 -23.74
N ALA A 177 26.77 4.34 -23.15
CA ALA A 177 27.37 3.78 -21.93
C ALA A 177 28.83 3.34 -22.19
N PRO A 178 29.69 3.40 -21.16
CA PRO A 178 31.02 2.83 -21.23
C PRO A 178 30.94 1.37 -21.67
N GLU A 179 31.67 1.01 -22.73
CA GLU A 179 31.86 -0.39 -23.08
C GLU A 179 32.58 -1.08 -21.92
N ASP A 180 32.07 -2.24 -21.50
CA ASP A 180 32.77 -3.04 -20.50
C ASP A 180 34.18 -3.35 -21.02
N PRO A 181 35.22 -3.21 -20.17
CA PRO A 181 36.56 -3.59 -20.56
C PRO A 181 36.53 -5.06 -21.03
N PRO A 182 37.15 -5.38 -22.18
CA PRO A 182 37.10 -6.73 -22.72
C PRO A 182 37.59 -7.70 -21.65
N LEU A 183 36.73 -8.63 -21.25
CA LEU A 183 37.04 -9.69 -20.28
C LEU A 183 38.30 -10.40 -20.75
N SER A 184 39.44 -10.05 -20.13
CA SER A 184 40.72 -10.68 -20.38
C SER A 184 40.60 -12.14 -19.97
N SER A 185 40.51 -13.04 -20.95
CA SER A 185 40.55 -14.48 -20.77
C SER A 185 41.97 -14.93 -20.41
N GLY A 186 42.44 -14.52 -19.25
CA GLY A 186 43.75 -14.88 -18.70
C GLY A 186 43.64 -16.01 -17.67
N ILE A 187 43.43 -17.25 -18.14
CA ILE A 187 43.82 -18.42 -17.34
C ILE A 187 45.31 -18.62 -17.60
N GLU A 188 46.16 -18.00 -16.78
CA GLU A 188 47.54 -18.47 -16.60
C GLU A 188 47.77 -18.80 -15.13
N SER A 189 48.07 -20.08 -14.91
CA SER A 189 48.51 -20.67 -13.66
C SER A 189 49.93 -20.24 -13.33
N SER A 190 50.20 -19.86 -12.07
CA SER A 190 51.46 -20.03 -11.29
C SER A 190 51.35 -19.14 -10.03
N SER A 191 51.35 -19.62 -8.79
CA SER A 191 52.40 -20.30 -7.99
C SER A 191 53.61 -19.42 -7.62
N SER A 192 53.90 -19.38 -6.30
CA SER A 192 55.02 -18.71 -5.58
C SER A 192 54.91 -17.17 -5.47
N GLY A 193 55.22 -16.49 -4.37
CA GLY A 193 55.81 -16.85 -3.08
C GLY A 193 56.31 -15.56 -2.40
N ALA A 194 56.40 -15.58 -1.06
CA ALA A 194 57.19 -14.72 -0.16
C ALA A 194 56.81 -13.24 0.06
N GLU A 195 56.46 -12.98 1.33
CA GLU A 195 56.88 -11.91 2.26
C GLU A 195 57.25 -10.50 1.74
N SER A 196 56.61 -9.47 2.32
CA SER A 196 57.32 -8.47 3.14
C SER A 196 56.40 -7.44 3.80
N SER A 197 56.72 -7.19 5.06
CA SER A 197 56.20 -6.17 5.98
C SER A 197 56.48 -4.75 5.51
N SER A 198 55.60 -3.79 5.81
CA SER A 198 56.05 -2.45 6.23
C SER A 198 54.99 -1.74 7.07
N SER A 199 55.46 -1.21 8.19
CA SER A 199 54.79 -0.43 9.20
C SER A 199 54.83 1.06 8.87
N PHE A 200 53.70 1.76 8.98
CA PHE A 200 53.67 3.21 9.13
C PHE A 200 52.78 3.61 10.30
N ALA A 201 53.32 4.47 11.15
CA ALA A 201 52.73 4.95 12.38
C ALA A 201 52.67 6.49 12.38
N LEU A 202 51.58 7.00 12.99
CA LEU A 202 51.38 8.33 13.62
C LEU A 202 51.13 9.55 12.71
N PRO A 203 50.50 10.65 13.20
CA PRO A 203 50.07 10.91 14.58
C PRO A 203 48.61 11.38 14.81
N VAL A 204 48.27 11.28 16.09
CA VAL A 204 47.18 11.93 16.84
C VAL A 204 47.31 13.45 16.80
N GLU A 205 46.19 14.16 16.58
CA GLU A 205 45.98 15.50 17.13
C GLU A 205 44.62 15.61 17.81
N SER A 206 44.63 16.25 18.98
CA SER A 206 43.52 16.51 19.88
C SER A 206 43.47 18.00 20.17
N SER A 207 42.32 18.66 19.94
CA SER A 207 41.88 19.93 20.55
C SER A 207 40.65 20.43 19.78
N SER A 208 39.62 21.06 20.32
CA SER A 208 39.33 21.56 21.66
C SER A 208 37.84 21.97 21.69
N SER A 209 37.28 21.93 22.88
CA SER A 209 35.92 22.30 23.26
C SER A 209 35.59 23.78 23.13
N VAL A 210 34.36 24.08 22.69
CA VAL A 210 33.67 25.35 22.98
C VAL A 210 32.27 25.03 23.50
N SER A 211 32.03 25.36 24.76
CA SER A 211 30.72 25.23 25.42
C SER A 211 29.83 26.42 25.08
N ALA A 212 28.72 26.17 24.38
CA ALA A 212 27.58 27.07 24.34
C ALA A 212 26.39 26.39 25.04
N LYS A 213 25.99 26.94 26.19
CA LYS A 213 24.77 26.53 26.90
C LYS A 213 23.57 27.10 26.14
N SER A 214 22.90 26.26 25.37
CA SER A 214 21.52 26.49 24.95
C SER A 214 20.63 25.47 25.65
N SER A 215 19.73 25.98 26.49
CA SER A 215 18.65 25.21 27.11
C SER A 215 17.61 24.86 26.05
N SER A 216 17.90 23.80 25.29
CA SER A 216 16.92 23.08 24.49
C SER A 216 16.46 21.88 25.32
N SER A 217 15.15 21.65 25.38
CA SER A 217 14.58 20.39 25.84
C SER A 217 14.97 19.30 24.84
N VAL A 218 16.19 18.79 24.99
CA VAL A 218 16.75 17.71 24.17
C VAL A 218 15.88 16.49 24.41
N ALA A 219 15.10 16.11 23.40
CA ALA A 219 14.49 14.79 23.33
C ALA A 219 15.59 13.77 23.62
N LYS A 220 15.40 12.97 24.66
CA LYS A 220 16.38 11.97 25.09
C LYS A 220 16.65 11.08 23.87
N VAL A 221 17.85 11.18 23.31
CA VAL A 221 18.27 10.34 22.17
C VAL A 221 18.15 8.90 22.66
N ALA A 222 17.28 8.13 22.03
CA ALA A 222 17.06 6.73 22.36
C ALA A 222 18.38 5.95 22.23
N ASP A 223 18.57 4.93 23.04
CA ASP A 223 19.76 4.09 22.96
C ASP A 223 19.78 3.33 21.62
N LYS A 224 20.97 3.11 21.06
CA LYS A 224 21.16 2.31 19.84
C LYS A 224 21.04 0.81 20.11
N HIS A 225 21.17 0.43 21.38
CA HIS A 225 21.00 -0.92 21.88
C HIS A 225 19.69 -1.01 22.67
N GLN A 226 18.78 -1.90 22.26
CA GLN A 226 17.45 -2.03 22.85
C GLN A 226 17.09 -3.49 23.09
N PHE A 227 16.41 -3.73 24.22
CA PHE A 227 15.79 -5.02 24.52
C PHE A 227 14.30 -4.94 24.26
N VAL A 228 13.81 -5.73 23.30
CA VAL A 228 12.41 -5.76 22.89
C VAL A 228 11.75 -7.01 23.47
N THR A 229 10.70 -6.81 24.27
CA THR A 229 9.93 -7.88 24.94
C THR A 229 8.52 -8.05 24.35
N ASP A 230 8.11 -7.14 23.47
CA ASP A 230 6.79 -7.11 22.82
C ASP A 230 6.85 -7.61 21.36
N ALA A 231 7.86 -8.42 21.03
CA ALA A 231 7.99 -9.04 19.72
C ALA A 231 7.02 -10.21 19.56
N ASN A 232 6.48 -10.39 18.36
CA ASN A 232 5.53 -11.44 18.04
C ASN A 232 6.10 -12.35 16.94
N ALA A 233 6.11 -13.65 17.16
CA ALA A 233 6.49 -14.65 16.16
C ALA A 233 5.29 -15.52 15.82
N GLN A 234 4.96 -15.61 14.52
CA GLN A 234 3.83 -16.38 14.02
C GLN A 234 4.30 -17.39 12.99
N CYS A 235 3.88 -18.64 13.17
CA CYS A 235 4.08 -19.72 12.20
C CYS A 235 2.98 -19.62 11.13
N LEU A 236 3.35 -19.41 9.86
CA LEU A 236 2.39 -19.15 8.77
C LEU A 236 1.83 -20.43 8.13
N ALA A 237 2.52 -21.55 8.27
CA ALA A 237 2.09 -22.81 7.67
C ALA A 237 1.11 -23.56 8.59
N ASN A 238 -0.17 -23.63 8.19
CA ASN A 238 -1.12 -24.67 8.63
C ASN A 238 -0.89 -26.01 7.89
N GLY A 239 0.21 -26.13 7.14
CA GLY A 239 0.54 -27.29 6.33
C GLY A 239 0.93 -28.46 7.22
N VAL A 240 0.21 -29.58 7.06
CA VAL A 240 0.50 -30.87 7.70
C VAL A 240 2.00 -31.18 7.57
N VAL A 241 2.64 -31.29 8.71
CA VAL A 241 4.05 -31.63 8.88
C VAL A 241 4.28 -33.02 8.27
N ASP A 242 4.93 -33.09 7.11
CA ASP A 242 5.71 -34.28 6.75
C ASP A 242 6.89 -34.29 7.74
N ASP A 243 6.85 -35.17 8.73
CA ASP A 243 7.97 -35.40 9.64
C ASP A 243 9.03 -36.19 8.85
N PRO A 244 10.15 -35.56 8.46
CA PRO A 244 11.15 -36.21 7.62
C PRO A 244 11.84 -37.41 8.32
N LEU A 245 11.59 -37.61 9.63
CA LEU A 245 12.08 -38.75 10.39
C LEU A 245 11.04 -39.89 10.50
N VAL A 246 9.78 -39.67 10.14
CA VAL A 246 8.71 -40.69 10.20
C VAL A 246 8.41 -41.28 8.82
N ASP A 247 8.70 -40.57 7.74
CA ASP A 247 8.43 -41.04 6.37
C ASP A 247 9.45 -42.04 5.81
N GLY A 248 10.39 -42.49 6.63
CA GLY A 248 11.44 -43.44 6.25
C GLY A 248 10.99 -44.85 5.88
N ASN A 249 9.70 -45.15 5.66
CA ASN A 249 9.29 -46.51 5.31
C ASN A 249 7.95 -46.73 4.57
N LEU A 250 7.36 -45.72 3.91
CA LEU A 250 6.15 -45.92 3.10
C LEU A 250 6.47 -45.94 1.60
N ASP A 251 6.81 -47.14 1.15
CA ASP A 251 6.86 -47.55 -0.25
C ASP A 251 5.53 -47.24 -0.96
N VAL A 252 5.62 -46.47 -2.04
CA VAL A 252 4.68 -46.45 -3.19
C VAL A 252 3.29 -45.88 -2.90
N VAL A 253 3.16 -44.55 -2.98
CA VAL A 253 1.89 -43.89 -3.34
C VAL A 253 2.02 -43.29 -4.76
N PRO A 254 1.02 -43.45 -5.64
CA PRO A 254 1.13 -43.05 -7.04
C PRO A 254 1.31 -41.55 -7.21
N VAL A 255 2.27 -41.22 -8.05
CA VAL A 255 2.67 -39.90 -8.54
C VAL A 255 1.50 -39.28 -9.32
N ASP A 256 0.62 -38.51 -8.68
CA ASP A 256 -0.30 -37.59 -9.38
C ASP A 256 -0.82 -36.41 -8.55
N THR A 257 -0.28 -36.18 -7.35
CA THR A 257 -0.47 -34.90 -6.63
C THR A 257 0.87 -34.22 -6.46
N VAL A 258 1.41 -33.71 -7.58
CA VAL A 258 2.50 -32.73 -7.54
C VAL A 258 1.94 -31.46 -6.91
N ARG A 259 1.89 -31.41 -5.57
CA ARG A 259 1.85 -30.15 -4.86
C ARG A 259 3.10 -29.41 -5.28
N VAL A 260 2.91 -28.34 -6.05
CA VAL A 260 3.93 -27.37 -6.39
C VAL A 260 4.70 -27.10 -5.10
N ARG A 261 5.97 -27.50 -5.04
CA ARG A 261 6.84 -27.12 -3.93
C ARG A 261 6.83 -25.60 -3.92
N GLU A 262 6.18 -25.00 -2.93
CA GLU A 262 6.31 -23.56 -2.69
C GLU A 262 7.80 -23.28 -2.64
N GLU A 263 8.27 -22.50 -3.59
CA GLU A 263 9.67 -22.12 -3.69
C GLU A 263 10.02 -21.43 -2.37
N ASN A 264 11.07 -21.92 -1.70
CA ASN A 264 11.57 -21.31 -0.47
C ASN A 264 11.98 -19.87 -0.79
N LEU A 265 11.08 -18.93 -0.57
CA LEU A 265 11.34 -17.52 -0.75
C LEU A 265 12.47 -17.11 0.21
N PRO A 266 13.41 -16.26 -0.24
CA PRO A 266 14.46 -15.76 0.64
C PRO A 266 13.83 -14.95 1.79
N PRO A 267 14.49 -14.90 2.96
CA PRO A 267 14.05 -14.08 4.07
C PRO A 267 14.10 -12.60 3.69
N VAL A 268 13.09 -11.83 4.11
CA VAL A 268 12.95 -10.39 3.81
C VAL A 268 12.68 -9.63 5.11
N ALA A 269 13.31 -8.47 5.26
CA ALA A 269 13.05 -7.55 6.36
C ALA A 269 12.33 -6.30 5.84
N LEU A 270 11.14 -6.01 6.34
CA LEU A 270 10.36 -4.83 6.02
C LEU A 270 10.48 -3.83 7.17
N ARG A 271 10.79 -2.55 6.88
CA ARG A 271 10.88 -1.48 7.89
C ARG A 271 9.75 -0.47 7.74
N TYR A 272 9.14 -0.09 8.85
CA TYR A 272 8.10 0.93 8.95
C TYR A 272 8.54 2.01 9.94
N VAL A 273 8.83 3.22 9.47
CA VAL A 273 9.28 4.32 10.35
C VAL A 273 8.07 5.10 10.87
N GLY A 274 7.57 4.75 12.05
CA GLY A 274 6.50 5.49 12.72
C GLY A 274 6.99 6.79 13.36
N THR A 275 6.07 7.63 13.83
CA THR A 275 6.41 8.87 14.57
C THR A 275 7.01 8.59 15.95
N GLU A 276 6.63 7.47 16.57
CA GLU A 276 7.09 7.09 17.93
C GLU A 276 8.09 5.93 17.94
N ARG A 277 7.89 4.94 17.07
CA ARG A 277 8.72 3.72 16.99
C ARG A 277 9.01 3.33 15.55
N THR A 278 10.14 2.67 15.33
CA THR A 278 10.50 2.05 14.06
C THR A 278 10.14 0.57 14.15
N GLY A 279 9.17 0.14 13.34
CA GLY A 279 8.72 -1.25 13.26
C GLY A 279 9.52 -2.04 12.23
N PHE A 280 9.71 -3.32 12.51
CA PHE A 280 10.30 -4.29 11.62
C PHE A 280 9.40 -5.53 11.52
N THR A 281 9.26 -6.04 10.29
CA THR A 281 8.57 -7.28 9.98
C THR A 281 9.54 -8.17 9.21
N LEU A 282 9.85 -9.33 9.76
CA LEU A 282 10.70 -10.34 9.13
C LEU A 282 9.82 -11.45 8.60
N GLU A 283 9.91 -11.75 7.31
CA GLU A 283 9.14 -12.80 6.66
C GLU A 283 10.05 -13.88 6.08
N ASN A 284 9.50 -15.06 5.82
CA ASN A 284 10.22 -16.21 5.28
C ASN A 284 11.31 -16.77 6.21
N LEU A 285 11.13 -16.64 7.53
CA LEU A 285 12.06 -17.19 8.52
C LEU A 285 11.76 -18.66 8.79
N SER A 286 12.78 -19.51 8.80
CA SER A 286 12.65 -20.89 9.25
C SER A 286 12.84 -20.98 10.77
N LEU A 287 11.74 -21.09 11.53
CA LEU A 287 11.77 -21.22 12.98
C LEU A 287 11.20 -22.56 13.44
N THR A 288 11.58 -22.99 14.64
CA THR A 288 11.02 -24.20 15.26
C THR A 288 9.57 -23.96 15.67
N CYS A 289 8.68 -24.85 15.27
CA CYS A 289 7.26 -24.78 15.63
C CYS A 289 7.07 -24.76 17.15
N GLY A 290 6.12 -23.96 17.64
CA GLY A 290 5.78 -23.90 19.07
C GLY A 290 6.87 -23.28 19.96
N ALA A 291 7.98 -22.82 19.40
CA ALA A 291 8.91 -21.97 20.12
C ALA A 291 8.30 -20.57 20.26
N GLU A 292 8.28 -20.05 21.48
CA GLU A 292 7.77 -18.71 21.77
C GLU A 292 8.94 -17.73 21.78
N LEU A 293 8.77 -16.55 21.19
CA LEU A 293 9.79 -15.51 21.20
C LEU A 293 9.77 -14.79 22.56
N ASP A 294 10.83 -14.95 23.35
CA ASP A 294 10.92 -14.39 24.71
C ASP A 294 11.41 -12.94 24.66
N THR A 295 12.59 -12.73 24.07
CA THR A 295 13.22 -11.40 23.98
C THR A 295 14.03 -11.25 22.70
N LEU A 296 14.07 -10.03 22.17
CA LEU A 296 15.02 -9.64 21.13
C LEU A 296 16.02 -8.64 21.73
N ASP A 297 17.30 -8.93 21.52
CA ASP A 297 18.40 -8.01 21.76
C ASP A 297 18.75 -7.37 20.40
N VAL A 298 18.42 -6.09 20.25
CA VAL A 298 18.50 -5.35 18.98
C VAL A 298 19.53 -4.24 19.09
N ASP A 299 20.53 -4.28 18.22
CA ASP A 299 21.61 -3.27 18.16
C ASP A 299 21.80 -2.77 16.73
N VAL A 300 22.32 -1.55 16.57
CA VAL A 300 22.69 -1.00 15.25
C VAL A 300 24.16 -0.61 15.25
N SER A 301 24.90 -1.20 14.32
CA SER A 301 26.29 -0.86 14.06
C SER A 301 26.47 -0.58 12.58
N GLY A 302 26.80 0.67 12.23
CA GLY A 302 26.91 1.11 10.84
C GLY A 302 25.54 1.15 10.16
N ASP A 303 25.45 0.46 9.02
CA ASP A 303 24.27 0.27 8.18
C ASP A 303 23.49 -1.01 8.51
N THR A 304 23.91 -1.75 9.55
CA THR A 304 23.37 -3.07 9.87
C THR A 304 22.65 -3.09 11.22
N VAL A 305 21.40 -3.57 11.22
CA VAL A 305 20.64 -3.93 12.42
C VAL A 305 20.95 -5.38 12.79
N TYR A 306 21.45 -5.62 13.99
CA TYR A 306 21.67 -6.95 14.53
C TYR A 306 20.53 -7.30 15.47
N VAL A 307 19.82 -8.39 15.18
CA VAL A 307 18.70 -8.89 15.98
C VAL A 307 19.08 -10.26 16.52
N LYS A 308 19.33 -10.35 17.82
CA LYS A 308 19.57 -11.62 18.52
C LYS A 308 18.28 -12.07 19.19
N ALA A 309 17.72 -13.17 18.69
CA ALA A 309 16.47 -13.69 19.21
C ALA A 309 16.70 -14.76 20.27
N LYS A 310 16.08 -14.58 21.43
CA LYS A 310 15.98 -15.60 22.47
C LYS A 310 14.59 -16.22 22.44
N PHE A 311 14.55 -17.53 22.22
CA PHE A 311 13.30 -18.31 22.18
C PHE A 311 13.13 -19.12 23.47
N ASP A 312 11.91 -19.13 23.99
CA ASP A 312 11.46 -20.14 24.94
C ASP A 312 11.05 -21.40 24.17
N ASN A 313 11.83 -22.46 24.34
CA ASN A 313 11.62 -23.74 23.68
C ASN A 313 10.81 -24.73 24.54
N THR A 314 10.19 -24.29 25.63
CA THR A 314 9.40 -25.16 26.52
C THR A 314 8.27 -25.88 25.77
N ASN A 315 7.66 -25.21 24.79
CA ASN A 315 6.57 -25.73 23.95
C ASN A 315 7.01 -26.13 22.53
N ALA A 316 8.33 -26.17 22.28
CA ALA A 316 8.85 -26.43 20.95
C ALA A 316 8.51 -27.85 20.46
N GLN A 317 8.06 -27.95 19.21
CA GLN A 317 7.73 -29.19 18.53
C GLN A 317 8.84 -29.56 17.54
N ARG A 318 8.89 -30.83 17.13
CA ARG A 318 9.86 -31.32 16.13
C ARG A 318 9.42 -30.97 14.70
N CYS A 319 9.14 -29.71 14.43
CA CYS A 319 8.95 -29.20 13.07
C CYS A 319 9.59 -27.84 12.88
N ILE A 320 9.86 -27.52 11.62
CA ILE A 320 10.31 -26.21 11.16
C ILE A 320 9.14 -25.61 10.40
N CYS A 321 8.81 -24.35 10.64
CA CYS A 321 7.83 -23.66 9.85
C CYS A 321 8.32 -22.31 9.34
N ASN A 322 7.78 -21.95 8.18
CA ASN A 322 7.90 -20.60 7.67
C ASN A 322 7.17 -19.66 8.63
N SER A 323 7.91 -18.71 9.18
CA SER A 323 7.49 -17.84 10.26
C SER A 323 7.66 -16.38 9.91
N LYS A 324 6.80 -15.58 10.53
CA LYS A 324 6.82 -14.12 10.51
C LYS A 324 7.19 -13.61 11.89
N VAL A 325 8.10 -12.64 11.98
CA VAL A 325 8.47 -11.99 13.25
C VAL A 325 8.24 -10.49 13.13
N ASP A 326 7.39 -9.95 13.99
CA ASP A 326 7.09 -8.52 14.07
C ASP A 326 7.65 -7.95 15.38
N PHE A 327 8.37 -6.83 15.32
CA PHE A 327 8.88 -6.13 16.49
C PHE A 327 9.05 -4.64 16.23
N ALA A 328 9.21 -3.83 17.27
CA ALA A 328 9.44 -2.39 17.13
C ALA A 328 10.49 -1.89 18.12
N VAL A 329 11.26 -0.89 17.71
CA VAL A 329 12.28 -0.22 18.53
C VAL A 329 11.93 1.26 18.69
N GLU A 330 12.37 1.88 19.78
CA GLU A 330 12.27 3.34 19.94
C GLU A 330 12.98 4.03 18.78
N ASN A 331 12.41 5.13 18.32
CA ASN A 331 12.97 5.89 17.21
C ASN A 331 14.39 6.39 17.50
N ASN A 332 15.36 5.77 16.85
CA ASN A 332 16.73 6.23 16.75
C ASN A 332 17.08 6.34 15.26
N PRO A 333 17.65 7.47 14.79
CA PRO A 333 18.06 7.64 13.39
C PRO A 333 18.91 6.49 12.85
N ALA A 334 19.71 5.83 13.70
CA ALA A 334 20.50 4.66 13.30
C ALA A 334 19.63 3.53 12.72
N TYR A 335 18.48 3.22 13.33
CA TYR A 335 17.56 2.20 12.80
C TYR A 335 16.89 2.63 11.50
N GLY A 336 16.71 3.93 11.26
CA GLY A 336 16.09 4.47 10.05
C GLY A 336 17.05 4.59 8.86
N HIS A 337 18.36 4.48 9.08
CA HIS A 337 19.38 4.52 8.03
C HIS A 337 19.99 3.15 7.70
N ALA A 338 19.74 2.13 8.51
CA ALA A 338 20.24 0.79 8.24
C ALA A 338 19.66 0.21 6.93
N THR A 339 20.48 -0.47 6.14
CA THR A 339 20.11 -1.10 4.87
C THR A 339 20.06 -2.62 4.99
N VAL A 340 20.70 -3.17 6.02
CA VAL A 340 20.81 -4.62 6.25
C VAL A 340 20.29 -4.98 7.64
N LEU A 341 19.62 -6.11 7.75
CA LEU A 341 19.24 -6.73 9.02
C LEU A 341 19.82 -8.13 9.12
N VAL A 342 20.52 -8.41 10.21
CA VAL A 342 21.09 -9.72 10.51
C VAL A 342 20.31 -10.33 11.67
N PHE A 343 19.55 -11.38 11.38
CA PHE A 343 18.77 -12.11 12.38
C PHE A 343 19.51 -13.38 12.83
N ASP A 344 19.94 -13.38 14.08
CA ASP A 344 20.64 -14.47 14.73
C ASP A 344 19.67 -15.24 15.63
N ASN A 345 19.25 -16.42 15.17
CA ASN A 345 18.56 -17.39 16.01
C ASN A 345 19.62 -18.35 16.58
N VAL A 346 19.77 -18.37 17.90
CA VAL A 346 20.86 -19.02 18.66
C VAL A 346 20.96 -20.56 18.47
N ALA A 347 20.19 -21.16 17.56
CA ALA A 347 20.15 -22.58 17.23
C ALA A 347 21.19 -23.02 16.17
N GLY A 348 22.39 -22.42 16.17
CA GLY A 348 23.55 -22.92 15.40
C GLY A 348 23.45 -22.84 13.88
N SER A 349 22.41 -22.18 13.34
CA SER A 349 22.32 -21.80 11.93
C SER A 349 23.19 -20.58 11.65
N ASN A 350 23.64 -20.46 10.40
CA ASN A 350 24.23 -19.21 9.93
C ASN A 350 23.18 -18.09 10.12
N PRO A 351 23.60 -16.89 10.57
CA PRO A 351 22.66 -15.79 10.74
C PRO A 351 22.01 -15.45 9.40
N ASN A 352 20.72 -15.14 9.44
CA ASN A 352 19.97 -14.75 8.24
C ASN A 352 20.22 -13.26 7.99
N THR A 353 21.00 -12.96 6.95
CA THR A 353 21.18 -11.60 6.46
C THR A 353 20.07 -11.26 5.48
N MET A 354 19.36 -10.17 5.73
CA MET A 354 18.23 -9.68 4.94
C MET A 354 18.48 -8.23 4.54
N GLU A 355 18.07 -7.86 3.34
CA GLU A 355 17.96 -6.46 2.95
C GLU A 355 16.74 -5.83 3.64
N ILE A 356 16.91 -4.63 4.19
CA ILE A 356 15.83 -3.85 4.76
C ILE A 356 15.10 -3.13 3.63
N VAL A 357 13.89 -3.59 3.32
CA VAL A 357 13.00 -2.89 2.43
C VAL A 357 12.24 -1.84 3.24
N ASP A 358 12.63 -0.57 3.08
CA ASP A 358 11.77 0.51 3.59
C ASP A 358 10.40 0.43 2.99
N MET A 359 9.41 0.20 3.81
CA MET A 359 8.06 0.50 3.41
C MET A 359 7.91 2.00 3.54
N SER A 360 7.77 2.66 2.38
CA SER A 360 7.48 4.08 2.30
C SER A 360 6.43 4.38 3.34
N VAL A 361 6.79 5.19 4.34
CA VAL A 361 5.85 5.70 5.34
C VAL A 361 5.04 6.73 4.60
N VAL A 362 4.17 6.22 3.76
CA VAL A 362 2.97 6.91 3.46
C VAL A 362 2.19 6.72 4.73
N THR A 363 2.01 7.79 5.49
CA THR A 363 0.97 7.83 6.51
C THR A 363 -0.27 7.21 5.87
N VAL A 364 -0.73 6.08 6.40
CA VAL A 364 -1.84 5.30 5.83
C VAL A 364 -3.04 6.21 5.53
N GLU A 365 -3.18 7.30 6.30
CA GLU A 365 -4.16 8.37 6.14
C GLU A 365 -4.09 9.19 4.83
N GLU A 366 -2.94 9.27 4.15
CA GLU A 366 -2.78 10.06 2.92
C GLU A 366 -3.02 9.27 1.63
N ILE A 367 -2.57 8.01 1.51
CA ILE A 367 -2.83 7.22 0.27
C ILE A 367 -4.12 6.42 0.32
N THR A 368 -4.50 5.85 1.48
CA THR A 368 -5.79 5.15 1.56
C THR A 368 -6.97 6.11 1.69
N GLY A 369 -6.68 7.40 1.83
CA GLY A 369 -7.69 8.43 2.05
C GLY A 369 -8.47 8.22 3.34
N HIS A 370 -7.95 7.53 4.36
CA HIS A 370 -8.70 7.23 5.58
C HIS A 370 -9.33 8.50 6.20
N ARG A 371 -10.65 8.53 6.34
CA ARG A 371 -11.41 9.66 6.90
C ARG A 371 -12.57 9.14 7.75
N LEU A 372 -12.86 9.85 8.84
CA LEU A 372 -14.08 9.63 9.61
C LEU A 372 -15.26 10.29 8.91
N ALA A 373 -16.34 9.55 8.72
CA ALA A 373 -17.57 10.10 8.19
C ALA A 373 -18.21 11.10 9.17
N LYS A 374 -18.88 12.10 8.61
CA LYS A 374 -19.68 13.11 9.31
C LYS A 374 -21.15 12.96 8.93
N ASP A 375 -22.03 13.58 9.71
CA ASP A 375 -23.47 13.65 9.43
C ASP A 375 -24.10 12.28 9.11
N ILE A 376 -23.71 11.23 9.85
CA ILE A 376 -24.24 9.88 9.67
C ILE A 376 -25.73 9.89 10.01
N LYS A 377 -26.56 9.46 9.05
CA LYS A 377 -28.00 9.32 9.17
C LYS A 377 -28.42 7.92 8.76
N LEU A 378 -29.25 7.32 9.60
CA LEU A 378 -29.76 5.97 9.45
C LEU A 378 -31.28 6.02 9.48
N GLU A 379 -31.92 5.58 8.41
CA GLU A 379 -33.38 5.57 8.26
C GLU A 379 -33.85 4.13 8.08
N CYS A 380 -34.40 3.55 9.16
CA CYS A 380 -35.01 2.23 9.12
C CYS A 380 -36.36 2.31 8.39
N LYS A 381 -36.51 1.61 7.25
CA LYS A 381 -37.73 1.67 6.42
C LYS A 381 -39.00 1.18 7.11
N ASN A 382 -38.87 0.43 8.22
CA ASN A 382 -40.00 -0.19 8.93
C ASN A 382 -40.42 0.53 10.23
N ASP A 383 -39.85 1.69 10.57
CA ASP A 383 -39.85 2.14 11.98
C ASP A 383 -41.05 2.95 12.49
N ARG A 384 -42.22 3.08 11.82
CA ARG A 384 -43.34 3.74 12.55
C ARG A 384 -44.79 3.60 12.12
N GLN A 385 -45.11 3.21 10.89
CA GLN A 385 -46.52 3.14 10.50
C GLN A 385 -47.13 1.73 10.59
N THR A 386 -46.32 0.67 10.44
CA THR A 386 -46.82 -0.70 10.57
C THR A 386 -47.04 -1.13 12.03
N ALA A 387 -46.32 -0.51 12.98
CA ALA A 387 -46.43 -0.83 14.41
C ALA A 387 -47.61 -0.12 15.12
N ASN A 388 -48.14 0.98 14.56
CA ASN A 388 -49.29 1.69 15.11
C ASN A 388 -50.64 1.20 14.56
N ALA A 389 -50.65 0.22 13.65
CA ALA A 389 -51.85 -0.56 13.42
C ALA A 389 -52.05 -1.45 14.66
N PRO A 390 -53.09 -1.23 15.50
CA PRO A 390 -53.34 -2.09 16.63
C PRO A 390 -53.50 -3.51 16.10
N ALA A 391 -52.55 -4.37 16.44
CA ALA A 391 -52.61 -5.80 16.22
C ALA A 391 -53.85 -6.31 16.96
N LEU A 392 -54.97 -6.36 16.25
CA LEU A 392 -56.09 -7.19 16.62
C LEU A 392 -55.53 -8.61 16.64
N ALA A 393 -55.35 -9.10 17.87
CA ALA A 393 -54.82 -10.40 18.24
C ALA A 393 -55.18 -11.51 17.24
N GLY A 394 -54.24 -11.81 16.36
CA GLY A 394 -54.20 -13.03 15.57
C GLY A 394 -52.74 -13.46 15.52
N ASN A 395 -52.39 -14.52 16.24
CA ASN A 395 -51.06 -15.14 16.29
C ASN A 395 -50.65 -15.75 14.94
N SER A 396 -50.57 -14.94 13.90
CA SER A 396 -50.14 -15.34 12.57
C SER A 396 -48.98 -14.45 12.17
N LEU A 397 -47.78 -14.80 12.64
CA LEU A 397 -46.49 -14.33 12.13
C LEU A 397 -46.28 -14.86 10.71
N VAL A 398 -47.15 -14.46 9.78
CA VAL A 398 -46.87 -14.57 8.36
C VAL A 398 -46.23 -13.24 8.02
N MET A 399 -44.90 -13.17 8.16
CA MET A 399 -44.16 -12.15 7.42
C MET A 399 -44.47 -12.42 5.95
N ASP A 400 -44.93 -11.40 5.21
CA ASP A 400 -44.98 -11.52 3.76
C ASP A 400 -43.61 -12.04 3.30
N PRO A 401 -43.56 -13.10 2.48
CA PRO A 401 -42.29 -13.64 2.04
C PRO A 401 -41.51 -12.49 1.43
N ILE A 402 -40.37 -12.16 2.06
CA ILE A 402 -39.40 -11.24 1.49
C ILE A 402 -39.18 -11.76 0.07
N ASP A 403 -39.50 -10.93 -0.92
CA ASP A 403 -39.33 -11.29 -2.31
C ASP A 403 -37.82 -11.35 -2.62
N THR A 404 -37.21 -12.48 -2.24
CA THR A 404 -35.80 -12.79 -2.48
C THR A 404 -35.52 -13.02 -3.96
N THR A 405 -36.52 -12.92 -4.85
CA THR A 405 -36.34 -13.13 -6.29
C THR A 405 -35.91 -11.85 -7.02
N SER A 406 -36.05 -10.68 -6.37
CA SER A 406 -35.49 -9.42 -6.87
C SER A 406 -34.02 -9.26 -6.41
N THR A 407 -33.10 -10.01 -7.03
CA THR A 407 -31.64 -9.83 -6.90
C THR A 407 -31.16 -8.57 -7.63
N LYS A 408 -31.83 -7.43 -7.39
CA LYS A 408 -31.30 -6.14 -7.84
C LYS A 408 -30.09 -5.84 -6.97
N VAL A 409 -28.91 -5.93 -7.57
CA VAL A 409 -27.66 -5.50 -6.95
C VAL A 409 -27.88 -4.09 -6.41
N ALA A 410 -27.70 -3.90 -5.10
CA ALA A 410 -27.81 -2.59 -4.48
C ALA A 410 -26.76 -1.66 -5.12
N VAL A 411 -27.18 -0.45 -5.49
CA VAL A 411 -26.31 0.58 -6.09
C VAL A 411 -26.22 1.74 -5.12
N ALA A 412 -25.01 2.06 -4.68
CA ALA A 412 -24.74 3.21 -3.82
C ALA A 412 -24.64 4.49 -4.68
N GLY A 413 -25.14 5.60 -4.16
CA GLY A 413 -25.03 6.91 -4.78
C GLY A 413 -23.97 7.77 -4.10
N ARG A 414 -23.19 8.50 -4.90
CA ARG A 414 -22.31 9.58 -4.45
C ARG A 414 -22.82 10.90 -5.00
N ARG A 415 -22.90 11.91 -4.13
CA ARG A 415 -23.15 13.31 -4.51
C ARG A 415 -21.95 14.15 -4.08
N VAL A 416 -21.23 14.66 -5.06
CA VAL A 416 -20.13 15.60 -4.84
C VAL A 416 -20.72 16.92 -4.34
N GLY A 417 -20.32 17.37 -3.15
CA GLY A 417 -20.72 18.65 -2.56
C GLY A 417 -19.75 19.77 -2.88
N ASP A 418 -20.25 21.00 -3.00
CA ASP A 418 -19.42 22.20 -3.12
C ASP A 418 -18.79 22.62 -1.77
N ASP A 419 -19.16 21.95 -0.68
CA ASP A 419 -18.69 22.18 0.69
C ASP A 419 -17.38 21.45 1.03
N GLY A 420 -16.77 20.79 0.03
CA GLY A 420 -15.57 19.96 0.22
C GLY A 420 -15.88 18.57 0.78
N PHE A 421 -17.15 18.14 0.79
CA PHE A 421 -17.57 16.81 1.23
C PHE A 421 -18.35 16.07 0.15
N ASP A 422 -18.11 14.77 0.03
CA ASP A 422 -18.95 13.87 -0.75
C ASP A 422 -20.02 13.28 0.16
N THR A 423 -21.27 13.34 -0.28
CA THR A 423 -22.38 12.66 0.41
C THR A 423 -22.58 11.29 -0.22
N ILE A 424 -22.42 10.25 0.59
CA ILE A 424 -22.63 8.86 0.20
C ILE A 424 -24.02 8.42 0.69
N VAL A 425 -24.77 7.74 -0.17
CA VAL A 425 -26.10 7.20 0.13
C VAL A 425 -26.15 5.74 -0.26
N ILE A 426 -26.39 4.87 0.71
CA ILE A 426 -26.62 3.44 0.51
C ILE A 426 -28.12 3.20 0.69
N PRO A 427 -28.86 2.84 -0.38
CA PRO A 427 -30.32 2.80 -0.35
C PRO A 427 -30.90 1.85 0.70
N GLU A 428 -30.25 0.71 0.91
CA GLU A 428 -30.73 -0.36 1.78
C GLU A 428 -29.58 -1.27 2.18
N VAL A 429 -29.36 -1.42 3.48
CA VAL A 429 -28.50 -2.44 4.10
C VAL A 429 -29.24 -3.06 5.27
N MET A 430 -29.00 -4.34 5.54
CA MET A 430 -29.68 -5.06 6.61
C MET A 430 -28.93 -4.87 7.93
N MET A 431 -29.52 -4.11 8.86
CA MET A 431 -28.86 -3.81 10.13
C MET A 431 -29.72 -4.19 11.34
N PRO A 432 -29.11 -4.56 12.49
CA PRO A 432 -29.87 -4.79 13.72
C PRO A 432 -30.61 -3.52 14.15
N CYS A 433 -31.83 -3.64 14.67
CA CYS A 433 -32.54 -2.46 15.15
C CYS A 433 -31.93 -1.95 16.47
N ALA A 434 -32.12 -0.64 16.69
CA ALA A 434 -31.62 0.09 17.86
C ALA A 434 -30.09 0.11 18.00
N ILE A 435 -29.37 -0.35 16.97
CA ILE A 435 -27.92 -0.22 16.92
C ILE A 435 -27.52 1.26 16.88
N VAL A 436 -26.56 1.63 17.74
CA VAL A 436 -25.97 2.96 17.78
C VAL A 436 -24.56 2.83 17.23
N PHE A 437 -24.26 3.60 16.19
CA PHE A 437 -22.92 3.68 15.63
C PHE A 437 -22.22 4.93 16.15
N GLU A 438 -21.00 4.77 16.63
CA GLU A 438 -20.16 5.86 17.12
C GLU A 438 -19.57 6.67 15.96
N SER A 439 -19.07 5.96 14.93
CA SER A 439 -18.47 6.57 13.75
C SER A 439 -18.39 5.57 12.60
N PHE A 440 -18.24 6.07 11.37
CA PHE A 440 -17.86 5.23 10.23
C PHE A 440 -16.45 5.57 9.80
N ASP A 441 -15.62 4.54 9.70
CA ASP A 441 -14.29 4.65 9.13
C ASP A 441 -14.37 4.43 7.62
N VAL A 442 -13.93 5.42 6.84
CA VAL A 442 -14.04 5.41 5.39
C VAL A 442 -12.65 5.47 4.79
N TYR A 443 -12.32 4.52 3.92
CA TYR A 443 -11.06 4.52 3.17
C TYR A 443 -11.26 3.98 1.76
N ALA A 444 -10.40 4.37 0.83
CA ALA A 444 -10.42 3.86 -0.54
C ALA A 444 -9.21 2.97 -0.77
N ASP A 445 -9.45 1.85 -1.45
CA ASP A 445 -8.42 0.95 -1.95
C ASP A 445 -8.86 0.37 -3.29
N ASN A 446 -7.96 0.34 -4.27
CA ASN A 446 -8.19 -0.23 -5.60
C ASN A 446 -9.51 0.19 -6.27
N GLY A 447 -9.86 1.48 -6.19
CA GLY A 447 -11.10 2.01 -6.77
C GLY A 447 -12.38 1.59 -6.03
N THR A 448 -12.27 1.08 -4.80
CA THR A 448 -13.38 0.70 -3.93
C THR A 448 -13.35 1.53 -2.65
N LEU A 449 -14.50 2.09 -2.26
CA LEU A 449 -14.69 2.80 -1.02
C LEU A 449 -15.17 1.83 0.07
N TYR A 450 -14.34 1.58 1.07
CA TYR A 450 -14.68 0.75 2.21
C TYR A 450 -15.23 1.60 3.34
N VAL A 451 -16.37 1.18 3.88
CA VAL A 451 -17.06 1.81 5.00
C VAL A 451 -17.14 0.81 6.14
N LYS A 452 -16.38 1.04 7.20
CA LYS A 452 -16.34 0.21 8.40
C LYS A 452 -17.07 0.92 9.54
N PRO A 453 -18.32 0.53 9.85
CA PRO A 453 -19.00 1.09 10.99
C PRO A 453 -18.33 0.68 12.31
N LYS A 454 -18.21 1.61 13.25
CA LYS A 454 -17.84 1.35 14.65
C LYS A 454 -19.10 1.45 15.50
N VAL A 455 -19.50 0.32 16.07
CA VAL A 455 -20.69 0.22 16.92
C VAL A 455 -20.33 0.64 18.35
N ASP A 456 -21.18 1.44 18.97
CA ASP A 456 -21.05 1.77 20.39
C ASP A 456 -21.14 0.46 21.20
N PRO A 457 -20.15 0.11 22.04
CA PRO A 457 -20.18 -1.12 22.83
C PRO A 457 -21.39 -1.21 23.78
N ASP A 458 -21.99 -0.08 24.17
CA ASP A 458 -23.19 0.00 25.01
C ASP A 458 -24.49 0.04 24.17
N SER A 459 -24.38 -0.09 22.85
CA SER A 459 -25.50 -0.09 21.93
C SER A 459 -26.51 -1.20 22.27
N PRO A 460 -27.81 -0.88 22.44
CA PRO A 460 -28.84 -1.88 22.68
C PRO A 460 -29.15 -2.63 21.38
N ILE A 461 -28.44 -3.73 21.13
CA ILE A 461 -28.73 -4.60 19.99
C ILE A 461 -29.99 -5.40 20.30
N THR A 462 -31.05 -5.16 19.53
CA THR A 462 -32.31 -5.91 19.64
C THR A 462 -32.39 -7.02 18.60
N ASN A 463 -33.18 -8.06 18.86
CA ASN A 463 -33.37 -9.20 17.95
C ASN A 463 -34.30 -8.88 16.78
N CYS A 464 -34.10 -7.74 16.11
CA CYS A 464 -34.75 -7.47 14.83
C CYS A 464 -33.74 -6.94 13.82
N ILE A 465 -34.04 -7.18 12.55
CA ILE A 465 -33.25 -6.72 11.41
C ILE A 465 -34.11 -5.69 10.68
N CYS A 466 -33.57 -4.50 10.46
CA CYS A 466 -34.22 -3.47 9.69
C CYS A 466 -33.47 -3.19 8.38
N PRO A 467 -34.17 -3.23 7.23
CA PRO A 467 -33.68 -2.61 6.00
C PRO A 467 -33.51 -1.12 6.24
N THR A 468 -32.26 -0.68 6.32
CA THR A 468 -31.89 0.65 6.74
C THR A 468 -31.20 1.37 5.60
N ARG A 469 -31.69 2.57 5.30
CA ARG A 469 -31.00 3.49 4.40
C ARG A 469 -29.92 4.22 5.17
N VAL A 470 -28.71 4.23 4.64
CA VAL A 470 -27.54 4.86 5.26
C VAL A 470 -27.13 6.06 4.42
N SER A 471 -26.90 7.20 5.06
CA SER A 471 -26.24 8.33 4.42
C SER A 471 -25.22 8.98 5.34
N PHE A 472 -24.12 9.45 4.77
CA PHE A 472 -23.07 10.13 5.51
C PHE A 472 -22.26 11.03 4.58
N LYS A 473 -21.53 11.97 5.16
CA LYS A 473 -20.58 12.83 4.46
C LYS A 473 -19.16 12.36 4.71
N VAL A 474 -18.31 12.43 3.69
CA VAL A 474 -16.88 12.17 3.81
C VAL A 474 -16.11 13.31 3.16
N GLU A 475 -15.01 13.75 3.76
CA GLU A 475 -14.19 14.84 3.21
C GLU A 475 -13.62 14.42 1.85
N GLN A 476 -13.65 15.32 0.86
CA GLN A 476 -13.18 15.03 -0.47
C GLN A 476 -11.70 14.67 -0.48
N ASN A 477 -11.38 13.58 -1.16
CA ASN A 477 -10.04 13.08 -1.37
C ASN A 477 -9.96 12.49 -2.79
N GLU A 478 -8.84 12.67 -3.49
CA GLU A 478 -8.63 12.12 -4.82
C GLU A 478 -8.88 10.61 -4.89
N ALA A 479 -8.46 9.86 -3.86
CA ALA A 479 -8.70 8.42 -3.73
C ALA A 479 -10.20 8.09 -3.67
N PHE A 480 -11.01 8.94 -3.01
CA PHE A 480 -12.45 8.77 -2.93
C PHE A 480 -13.13 9.09 -4.25
N SER A 481 -12.74 10.18 -4.92
CA SER A 481 -13.28 10.59 -6.22
C SER A 481 -13.13 9.48 -7.27
N ASN A 482 -12.03 8.72 -7.21
CA ASN A 482 -11.72 7.63 -8.13
C ASN A 482 -12.42 6.30 -7.79
N ALA A 483 -13.12 6.20 -6.65
CA ALA A 483 -13.84 4.99 -6.29
C ALA A 483 -15.11 4.79 -7.15
N ASN A 484 -15.27 3.57 -7.69
CA ASN A 484 -16.40 3.12 -8.51
C ASN A 484 -17.24 2.03 -7.82
N TYR A 485 -16.78 1.55 -6.67
CA TYR A 485 -17.48 0.57 -5.85
C TYR A 485 -17.51 1.01 -4.40
N LEU A 486 -18.43 0.47 -3.62
CA LEU A 486 -18.54 0.67 -2.18
C LEU A 486 -18.75 -0.68 -1.48
N VAL A 487 -18.03 -0.91 -0.38
CA VAL A 487 -18.21 -2.05 0.52
C VAL A 487 -18.60 -1.53 1.90
N PHE A 488 -19.72 -2.01 2.43
CA PHE A 488 -20.20 -1.65 3.78
C PHE A 488 -20.09 -2.85 4.71
N ASP A 489 -19.41 -2.71 5.86
CA ASP A 489 -19.29 -3.73 6.92
C ASP A 489 -18.98 -5.18 6.47
N ARG A 490 -18.15 -5.33 5.41
CA ARG A 490 -17.74 -6.61 4.80
C ARG A 490 -18.80 -7.30 3.92
N GLU A 491 -19.85 -6.60 3.53
CA GLU A 491 -20.79 -7.08 2.52
C GLU A 491 -20.16 -7.11 1.11
N GLU A 492 -20.90 -7.64 0.14
CA GLU A 492 -20.48 -7.66 -1.25
C GLU A 492 -20.33 -6.23 -1.81
N PRO A 493 -19.37 -5.99 -2.72
CA PRO A 493 -19.18 -4.68 -3.31
C PRO A 493 -20.40 -4.23 -4.12
N MET A 494 -20.89 -3.03 -3.82
CA MET A 494 -21.96 -2.35 -4.53
C MET A 494 -21.37 -1.36 -5.53
N PRO A 495 -21.90 -1.23 -6.76
CA PRO A 495 -21.52 -0.14 -7.65
C PRO A 495 -21.77 1.22 -6.99
N LEU A 496 -20.80 2.13 -7.08
CA LEU A 496 -20.88 3.51 -6.60
C LEU A 496 -20.98 4.46 -7.79
N VAL A 497 -22.12 5.13 -7.93
CA VAL A 497 -22.39 6.01 -9.07
C VAL A 497 -22.42 7.49 -8.66
N ASN A 498 -21.93 8.38 -9.53
CA ASN A 498 -21.90 9.85 -9.33
C ASN A 498 -23.26 10.55 -9.43
N SER A 499 -24.35 9.79 -9.37
CA SER A 499 -25.70 10.28 -9.31
C SER A 499 -26.37 9.57 -8.15
N VAL A 500 -26.98 10.30 -7.23
CA VAL A 500 -27.87 9.65 -6.27
C VAL A 500 -28.97 9.00 -7.11
N PRO A 501 -29.18 7.67 -7.04
CA PRO A 501 -30.38 7.06 -7.59
C PRO A 501 -31.55 7.65 -6.79
N PHE A 502 -32.05 8.79 -7.26
CA PHE A 502 -33.25 9.39 -6.75
C PHE A 502 -34.39 8.47 -7.20
N ASP A 503 -34.78 7.58 -6.31
CA ASP A 503 -36.15 7.10 -6.37
C ASP A 503 -37.03 8.30 -6.00
N ALA A 504 -37.48 9.03 -7.03
CA ALA A 504 -38.31 10.23 -6.90
C ALA A 504 -39.64 9.95 -6.17
N SER A 505 -39.95 8.68 -5.88
CA SER A 505 -41.07 8.26 -5.05
C SER A 505 -40.88 8.51 -3.55
N VAL A 506 -39.65 8.70 -3.06
CA VAL A 506 -39.34 8.84 -1.62
C VAL A 506 -39.39 10.29 -1.11
N LEU A 507 -39.52 11.28 -2.01
CA LEU A 507 -39.67 12.71 -1.67
C LEU A 507 -41.12 13.21 -1.74
N LYS A 508 -42.10 12.31 -1.83
CA LYS A 508 -43.53 12.66 -2.00
C LYS A 508 -44.38 12.60 -0.73
N ASP A 509 -43.78 12.39 0.44
CA ASP A 509 -44.47 12.49 1.74
C ASP A 509 -44.02 13.73 2.53
#